data_AF-A0A7I8CUL7-F1
#
_entry.id   AF-A0A7I8CUL7-F1
#
_cell.length_a   1.000
_cell.length_b   1.000
_cell.length_c   1.000
_cell.angle_alpha   90.00
_cell.angle_beta   90.00
_cell.angle_gamma   90.00
#
_symmetry.space_group_name_H-M   'P 1'
#
loop_
_entity.id
_entity.type
_entity.pdbx_description
1 polymer ?
#
loop_
_entity_poly.entity_id
_entity_poly.type
_entity_poly.pdbx_seq_one_letter_code
_entity_poly.pdbx_strand_id
1 'polypeptide(L)'
;MVRLIVEHVTALAGRIGSIAIDEAQRSLAATVQLLTAAFAQEAGLAGNARAAVRAAMFDNVRRYVQANLQDSDLSPESVLDALGLPRPTLYRLFQHEGGIGAYIRHLRLRQAADDLVRHPNLPVKDIAYGHGFKSASDFTRAFRRAYDMVPQDIRAIDNHFLHEWKPYV
;
A
#
# COMPACT_ATOMS: atom_id res chain seq x y z
N MET A 1 13.70 -25.60 10.66
CA MET A 1 12.89 -25.28 9.45
C MET A 1 13.38 -24.02 8.75
N VAL A 2 13.49 -22.88 9.44
CA VAL A 2 14.07 -21.63 8.91
C VAL A 2 15.46 -21.82 8.28
N ARG A 3 16.36 -22.57 8.93
CA ARG A 3 17.70 -22.90 8.39
C ARG A 3 17.65 -23.61 7.02
N LEU A 4 16.68 -24.51 6.83
CA LEU A 4 16.55 -25.30 5.60
C LEU A 4 16.04 -24.44 4.43
N ILE A 5 15.19 -23.44 4.72
CA ILE A 5 14.75 -22.43 3.75
C ILE A 5 15.91 -21.52 3.36
N VAL A 6 16.68 -21.02 4.34
CA VAL A 6 17.83 -20.16 4.09
C VAL A 6 18.88 -20.88 3.24
N GLU A 7 19.20 -22.13 3.57
CA GLU A 7 20.13 -22.95 2.79
C GLU A 7 19.62 -23.17 1.35
N HIS A 8 18.33 -23.44 1.17
CA HIS A 8 17.73 -23.64 -0.15
C HIS A 8 17.71 -22.36 -1.00
N VAL A 9 17.32 -21.22 -0.43
CA VAL A 9 17.32 -19.91 -1.11
C VAL A 9 18.75 -19.49 -1.47
N THR A 10 19.72 -19.72 -0.57
CA THR A 10 21.13 -19.38 -0.82
C THR A 10 21.72 -20.26 -1.93
N ALA A 11 21.39 -21.56 -1.95
CA ALA A 11 21.81 -22.48 -3.00
C ALA A 11 21.18 -22.13 -4.37
N LEU A 12 19.93 -21.67 -4.39
CA LEU A 12 19.27 -21.19 -5.61
C LEU A 12 19.89 -19.88 -6.12
N ALA A 13 20.12 -18.91 -5.23
CA ALA A 13 20.74 -17.63 -5.56
C ALA A 13 22.15 -17.81 -6.17
N GLY A 14 22.94 -18.75 -5.65
CA GLY A 14 24.27 -19.06 -6.18
C GLY A 14 24.28 -19.75 -7.55
N ARG A 15 23.14 -20.30 -8.00
CA ARG A 15 23.01 -21.03 -9.27
C ARG A 15 22.19 -20.28 -10.32
N ILE A 16 21.55 -19.16 -9.97
CA ILE A 16 20.56 -18.47 -10.80
C ILE A 16 21.11 -18.01 -12.15
N GLY A 17 22.42 -17.70 -12.23
CA GLY A 17 23.08 -17.28 -13.47
C GLY A 17 23.54 -18.43 -14.38
N SER A 18 23.43 -19.69 -13.94
CA SER A 18 24.02 -20.85 -14.64
C SER A 18 23.04 -22.00 -14.89
N ILE A 19 21.78 -21.87 -14.46
CA ILE A 19 20.75 -22.90 -14.64
C ILE A 19 19.80 -22.55 -15.78
N ALA A 20 19.26 -23.59 -16.41
CA ALA A 20 18.22 -23.43 -17.43
C ALA A 20 16.92 -22.88 -16.80
N ILE A 21 16.14 -22.11 -17.57
CA ILE A 21 14.93 -21.41 -17.10
C ILE A 21 13.92 -22.39 -16.48
N ASP A 22 13.78 -23.58 -17.05
CA ASP A 22 12.87 -24.62 -16.55
C ASP A 22 13.34 -25.19 -15.20
N GLU A 23 14.65 -25.32 -14.99
CA GLU A 23 15.23 -25.71 -13.70
C GLU A 23 15.07 -24.61 -12.65
N ALA A 24 15.25 -23.35 -13.05
CA ALA A 24 14.98 -22.19 -12.19
C ALA A 24 13.51 -22.15 -11.73
N GLN A 25 12.57 -22.40 -12.64
CA GLN A 25 11.14 -22.46 -12.35
C GLN A 25 10.80 -23.58 -11.35
N ARG A 26 11.36 -24.79 -11.54
CA ARG A 26 11.17 -25.91 -10.60
C ARG A 26 11.72 -25.60 -9.21
N SER A 27 12.91 -24.99 -9.15
CA SER A 27 13.55 -24.64 -7.88
C SER A 27 12.81 -23.51 -7.13
N LEU A 28 12.30 -22.52 -7.86
CA LEU A 28 11.43 -21.49 -7.30
C LEU A 28 10.14 -22.08 -6.74
N ALA A 29 9.49 -22.99 -7.47
CA ALA A 29 8.27 -23.67 -7.01
C ALA A 29 8.52 -24.46 -5.71
N ALA A 30 9.63 -25.21 -5.63
CA ALA A 30 10.02 -25.93 -4.43
C ALA A 30 10.31 -24.98 -3.25
N THR A 31 10.98 -23.86 -3.48
CA THR A 31 11.23 -22.81 -2.47
C THR A 31 9.92 -22.28 -1.89
N VAL A 32 8.96 -21.95 -2.76
CA VAL A 32 7.63 -21.46 -2.34
C VAL A 32 6.87 -22.51 -1.54
N GLN A 33 6.93 -23.78 -1.94
CA GLN A 33 6.30 -24.88 -1.19
C GLN A 33 6.90 -25.05 0.21
N LEU A 34 8.23 -24.98 0.33
CA LEU A 34 8.93 -25.06 1.62
C LEU A 34 8.59 -23.88 2.53
N LEU A 35 8.59 -22.67 1.98
CA LEU A 35 8.13 -21.47 2.70
C LEU A 35 6.69 -21.62 3.16
N THR A 36 5.79 -22.07 2.28
CA THR A 36 4.37 -22.25 2.59
C THR A 36 4.17 -23.30 3.70
N ALA A 37 4.85 -24.44 3.62
CA ALA A 37 4.79 -25.49 4.64
C ALA A 37 5.30 -24.99 5.99
N ALA A 38 6.39 -24.22 5.98
CA ALA A 38 6.97 -23.66 7.20
C ALA A 38 6.02 -22.68 7.89
N PHE A 39 5.43 -21.75 7.13
CA PHE A 39 4.45 -20.80 7.67
C PHE A 39 3.16 -21.50 8.12
N ALA A 40 2.68 -22.50 7.39
CA ALA A 40 1.48 -23.26 7.78
C ALA A 40 1.67 -24.00 9.10
N GLN A 41 2.86 -24.56 9.33
CA GLN A 41 3.22 -25.26 10.56
C GLN A 41 3.36 -24.28 11.74
N GLU A 42 4.01 -23.14 11.55
CA GLU A 42 4.30 -22.19 12.62
C GLU A 42 3.09 -21.36 13.04
N ALA A 43 2.15 -21.13 12.13
CA ALA A 43 0.93 -20.36 12.39
C ALA A 43 -0.31 -21.22 12.70
N GLY A 44 -0.21 -22.56 12.69
CA GLY A 44 -1.36 -23.45 12.85
C GLY A 44 -2.43 -23.30 11.76
N LEU A 45 -2.05 -22.76 10.59
CA LEU A 45 -2.97 -22.31 9.53
C LEU A 45 -3.36 -23.42 8.54
N ALA A 46 -3.60 -24.64 9.02
CA ALA A 46 -4.17 -25.71 8.20
C ALA A 46 -5.58 -25.31 7.72
N GLY A 47 -5.65 -24.58 6.59
CA GLY A 47 -6.89 -24.08 5.97
C GLY A 47 -6.77 -22.71 5.30
N ASN A 48 -5.89 -21.81 5.77
CA ASN A 48 -5.96 -20.37 5.41
C ASN A 48 -4.65 -19.76 4.86
N ALA A 49 -3.67 -20.56 4.44
CA ALA A 49 -2.39 -20.06 3.93
C ALA A 49 -2.52 -18.99 2.83
N ARG A 50 -3.45 -19.16 1.88
CA ARG A 50 -3.70 -18.16 0.82
C ARG A 50 -4.21 -16.82 1.37
N ALA A 51 -5.08 -16.85 2.38
CA ALA A 51 -5.59 -15.65 3.01
C ALA A 51 -4.49 -14.91 3.80
N ALA A 52 -3.63 -15.65 4.50
CA ALA A 52 -2.47 -15.09 5.20
C ALA A 52 -1.47 -14.44 4.23
N VAL A 53 -1.13 -15.12 3.12
CA VAL A 53 -0.28 -14.54 2.07
C VAL A 53 -0.88 -13.27 1.49
N ARG A 54 -2.19 -13.27 1.21
CA ARG A 54 -2.90 -12.09 0.70
C ARG A 54 -2.87 -10.93 1.72
N ALA A 55 -3.06 -11.21 3.00
CA ALA A 55 -2.98 -10.20 4.07
C ALA A 55 -1.56 -9.63 4.20
N ALA A 56 -0.53 -10.48 4.12
CA ALA A 56 0.86 -10.03 4.13
C ALA A 56 1.22 -9.17 2.90
N MET A 57 0.74 -9.55 1.71
CA MET A 57 0.90 -8.74 0.50
C MET A 57 0.22 -7.38 0.64
N PHE A 58 -1.02 -7.35 1.16
CA PHE A 58 -1.75 -6.11 1.41
C PHE A 58 -0.99 -5.20 2.38
N ASP A 59 -0.52 -5.75 3.51
CA ASP A 59 0.23 -4.97 4.50
C ASP A 59 1.56 -4.44 3.95
N ASN A 60 2.25 -5.23 3.09
CA ASN A 60 3.46 -4.76 2.43
C ASN A 60 3.19 -3.57 1.49
N VAL A 61 2.15 -3.65 0.65
CA VAL A 61 1.74 -2.52 -0.20
C VAL A 61 1.35 -1.31 0.65
N ARG A 62 0.58 -1.52 1.72
CA ARG A 62 0.19 -0.45 2.65
C ARG A 62 1.40 0.27 3.23
N ARG A 63 2.39 -0.48 3.75
CA ARG A 63 3.62 0.11 4.31
C ARG A 63 4.39 0.90 3.28
N TYR A 64 4.53 0.38 2.07
CA TYR A 64 5.18 1.09 0.97
C TYR A 64 4.47 2.40 0.64
N VAL A 65 3.15 2.37 0.52
CA VAL A 65 2.34 3.58 0.27
C VAL A 65 2.51 4.60 1.40
N GLN A 66 2.46 4.17 2.66
CA GLN A 66 2.62 5.06 3.80
C GLN A 66 4.00 5.73 3.84
N ALA A 67 5.06 4.97 3.57
CA ALA A 67 6.43 5.48 3.57
C ALA A 67 6.68 6.51 2.44
N ASN A 68 5.92 6.45 1.36
CA ASN A 68 6.10 7.29 0.17
C ASN A 68 4.92 8.25 -0.06
N LEU A 69 4.04 8.45 0.92
CA LEU A 69 2.73 9.08 0.69
C LEU A 69 2.83 10.53 0.18
N GLN A 70 3.86 11.24 0.65
CA GLN A 70 4.15 12.64 0.28
C GLN A 70 4.81 12.78 -1.10
N ASP A 71 5.34 11.69 -1.68
CA ASP A 71 5.94 11.71 -3.00
C ASP A 71 4.85 11.87 -4.07
N SER A 72 4.88 12.98 -4.80
CA SER A 72 3.89 13.28 -5.83
C SER A 72 3.87 12.27 -7.00
N ASP A 73 4.93 11.49 -7.18
CA ASP A 73 5.05 10.47 -8.22
C ASP A 73 4.62 9.06 -7.75
N LEU A 74 4.27 8.90 -6.46
CA LEU A 74 3.63 7.68 -5.97
C LEU A 74 2.32 7.43 -6.74
N SER A 75 2.30 6.33 -7.49
CA SER A 75 1.25 5.93 -8.42
C SER A 75 1.04 4.40 -8.38
N PRO A 76 -0.07 3.88 -8.94
CA PRO A 76 -0.26 2.43 -9.06
C PRO A 76 0.92 1.74 -9.76
N GLU A 77 1.44 2.37 -10.82
CA GLU A 77 2.60 1.89 -11.60
C GLU A 77 3.86 1.85 -10.73
N SER A 78 4.17 2.93 -10.00
CA SER A 78 5.37 2.95 -9.15
C SER A 78 5.30 1.91 -8.02
N VAL A 79 4.10 1.59 -7.52
CA VAL A 79 3.89 0.52 -6.53
C VAL A 79 4.13 -0.86 -7.14
N LEU A 80 3.67 -1.10 -8.37
CA LEU A 80 3.92 -2.36 -9.09
C LEU A 80 5.40 -2.58 -9.30
N ASP A 81 6.10 -1.55 -9.79
CA ASP A 81 7.52 -1.60 -10.12
C ASP A 81 8.38 -1.80 -8.87
N ALA A 82 8.08 -1.08 -7.79
CA ALA A 82 8.85 -1.17 -6.55
C ALA A 82 8.68 -2.51 -5.82
N LEU A 83 7.49 -3.13 -5.91
CA LEU A 83 7.17 -4.36 -5.17
C LEU A 83 7.18 -5.63 -6.04
N GLY A 84 7.43 -5.51 -7.35
CA GLY A 84 7.44 -6.63 -8.28
C GLY A 84 6.10 -7.39 -8.35
N LEU A 85 4.99 -6.70 -8.09
CA LEU A 85 3.67 -7.32 -8.03
C LEU A 85 3.04 -7.42 -9.42
N PRO A 86 2.40 -8.55 -9.77
CA PRO A 86 1.58 -8.61 -10.98
C PRO A 86 0.42 -7.62 -10.87
N ARG A 87 0.17 -6.86 -11.94
CA ARG A 87 -0.92 -5.88 -12.02
C ARG A 87 -2.29 -6.41 -11.54
N PRO A 88 -2.76 -7.60 -11.99
CA PRO A 88 -4.05 -8.14 -11.52
C PRO A 88 -4.08 -8.42 -10.01
N THR A 89 -2.94 -8.75 -9.42
CA THR A 89 -2.82 -8.99 -7.97
C THR A 89 -3.03 -7.69 -7.20
N LEU A 90 -2.34 -6.61 -7.58
CA LEU A 90 -2.49 -5.30 -6.91
C LEU A 90 -3.93 -4.78 -6.99
N TYR A 91 -4.56 -4.82 -8.17
CA TYR A 91 -5.93 -4.36 -8.34
C TYR A 91 -6.93 -5.16 -7.51
N ARG A 92 -6.77 -6.49 -7.46
CA ARG A 92 -7.63 -7.34 -6.62
C ARG A 92 -7.43 -7.09 -5.12
N LEU A 93 -6.19 -6.80 -4.69
CA LEU A 93 -5.89 -6.49 -3.29
C LEU A 93 -6.63 -5.24 -2.81
N PHE A 94 -6.76 -4.22 -3.67
CA PHE A 94 -7.35 -2.93 -3.32
C PHE A 94 -8.76 -2.72 -3.90
N GLN A 95 -9.41 -3.78 -4.40
CA GLN A 95 -10.74 -3.66 -5.00
C GLN A 95 -11.78 -3.07 -4.02
N HIS A 96 -11.73 -3.50 -2.76
CA HIS A 96 -12.62 -3.00 -1.70
C HIS A 96 -12.32 -1.56 -1.28
N GLU A 97 -11.15 -1.02 -1.65
CA GLU A 97 -10.73 0.36 -1.38
C GLU A 97 -11.04 1.29 -2.58
N GLY A 98 -11.79 0.82 -3.58
CA GLY A 98 -12.00 1.53 -4.84
C GLY A 98 -10.78 1.55 -5.77
N GLY A 99 -9.78 0.70 -5.48
CA GLY A 99 -8.51 0.61 -6.21
C GLY A 99 -7.37 1.36 -5.52
N ILE A 100 -6.13 0.96 -5.84
CA ILE A 100 -4.92 1.49 -5.20
C ILE A 100 -4.75 3.01 -5.35
N GLY A 101 -5.17 3.60 -6.49
CA GLY A 101 -5.13 5.05 -6.68
C GLY A 101 -6.13 5.81 -5.78
N ALA A 102 -7.31 5.24 -5.55
CA ALA A 102 -8.29 5.81 -4.63
C ALA A 102 -7.80 5.69 -3.19
N TYR A 103 -7.21 4.56 -2.82
CA TYR A 103 -6.58 4.33 -1.53
C TYR A 103 -5.48 5.37 -1.20
N ILE A 104 -4.53 5.58 -2.11
CA ILE A 104 -3.46 6.59 -1.95
C ILE A 104 -4.07 7.98 -1.75
N ARG A 105 -5.04 8.36 -2.60
CA ARG A 105 -5.70 9.67 -2.52
C ARG A 105 -6.43 9.85 -1.19
N HIS A 106 -7.14 8.83 -0.71
CA HIS A 106 -7.88 8.88 0.55
C HIS A 106 -6.92 9.12 1.74
N LEU A 107 -5.80 8.41 1.77
CA LEU A 107 -4.78 8.62 2.81
C LEU A 107 -4.20 10.04 2.79
N ARG A 108 -3.85 10.56 1.60
CA ARG A 108 -3.35 11.93 1.45
C ARG A 108 -4.36 12.96 1.94
N LEU A 109 -5.63 12.81 1.55
CA LEU A 109 -6.69 13.71 1.95
C LEU A 109 -6.91 13.69 3.47
N ARG A 110 -6.85 12.51 4.09
CA ARG A 110 -6.99 12.35 5.53
C ARG A 110 -5.88 13.07 6.30
N GLN A 111 -4.62 12.88 5.93
CA GLN A 111 -3.51 13.57 6.57
C GLN A 111 -3.55 15.09 6.32
N ALA A 112 -3.96 15.50 5.12
CA ALA A 112 -4.16 16.91 4.80
C ALA A 112 -5.29 17.54 5.63
N ALA A 113 -6.39 16.82 5.90
CA ALA A 113 -7.46 17.29 6.77
C ALA A 113 -6.97 17.55 8.20
N ASP A 114 -6.19 16.62 8.76
CA ASP A 114 -5.57 16.78 10.08
C ASP A 114 -4.64 18.02 10.12
N ASP A 115 -3.85 18.24 9.06
CA ASP A 115 -2.96 19.40 8.97
C ASP A 115 -3.69 20.72 8.74
N LEU A 116 -4.82 20.71 8.03
CA LEU A 116 -5.66 21.90 7.86
C LEU A 116 -6.19 22.40 9.21
N VAL A 117 -6.58 21.50 10.10
CA VAL A 117 -7.04 21.87 11.45
C VAL A 117 -5.86 22.21 12.37
N ARG A 118 -4.77 21.45 12.32
CA ARG A 118 -3.59 21.71 13.16
C ARG A 118 -2.88 23.02 12.81
N HIS A 119 -2.94 23.42 11.55
CA HIS A 119 -2.22 24.58 11.02
C HIS A 119 -3.15 25.53 10.24
N PRO A 120 -4.09 26.21 10.92
CA PRO A 120 -5.13 27.02 10.28
C PRO A 120 -4.60 28.29 9.58
N ASN A 121 -3.31 28.60 9.72
CA ASN A 121 -2.65 29.73 9.05
C ASN A 121 -1.82 29.30 7.83
N LEU A 122 -1.52 28.00 7.65
CA LEU A 122 -0.76 27.55 6.48
C LEU A 122 -1.61 27.66 5.21
N PRO A 123 -1.05 28.11 4.06
CA PRO A 123 -1.81 28.14 2.82
C PRO A 123 -2.27 26.74 2.39
N VAL A 124 -3.52 26.61 1.94
CA VAL A 124 -4.09 25.33 1.47
C VAL A 124 -3.24 24.70 0.37
N LYS A 125 -2.66 25.51 -0.53
CA LYS A 125 -1.77 25.04 -1.59
C LYS A 125 -0.52 24.34 -1.03
N ASP A 126 0.04 24.83 0.08
CA ASP A 126 1.28 24.30 0.64
C ASP A 126 1.01 22.98 1.36
N ILE A 127 -0.14 22.87 2.04
CA ILE A 127 -0.64 21.60 2.57
C ILE A 127 -0.89 20.60 1.43
N ALA A 128 -1.54 21.02 0.34
CA ALA A 128 -1.78 20.14 -0.81
C ALA A 128 -0.48 19.57 -1.38
N TYR A 129 0.53 20.42 -1.62
CA TYR A 129 1.82 19.99 -2.13
C TYR A 129 2.58 19.11 -1.11
N GLY A 130 2.56 19.46 0.18
CA GLY A 130 3.17 18.67 1.24
C GLY A 130 2.62 17.25 1.38
N HIS A 131 1.37 17.03 0.95
CA HIS A 131 0.71 15.73 0.89
C HIS A 131 0.75 15.07 -0.49
N GLY A 132 1.61 15.52 -1.39
CA GLY A 132 1.87 14.87 -2.68
C GLY A 132 0.83 15.12 -3.78
N PHE A 133 -0.02 16.15 -3.66
CA PHE A 133 -0.84 16.58 -4.78
C PHE A 133 -0.03 17.42 -5.77
N LYS A 134 -0.19 17.17 -7.07
CA LYS A 134 0.51 17.93 -8.13
C LYS A 134 -0.07 19.33 -8.37
N SER A 135 -1.30 19.58 -7.91
CA SER A 135 -1.92 20.91 -7.98
C SER A 135 -2.92 21.14 -6.84
N ALA A 136 -3.04 22.39 -6.41
CA ALA A 136 -4.03 22.80 -5.41
C ALA A 136 -5.49 22.64 -5.92
N SER A 137 -5.71 22.74 -7.23
CA SER A 137 -7.02 22.55 -7.86
C SER A 137 -7.46 21.09 -7.80
N ASP A 138 -6.56 20.15 -8.07
CA ASP A 138 -6.86 18.71 -7.96
C ASP A 138 -7.13 18.32 -6.51
N PHE A 139 -6.33 18.85 -5.58
CA PHE A 139 -6.56 18.70 -4.16
C PHE A 139 -7.96 19.18 -3.77
N THR A 140 -8.33 20.42 -4.12
CA THR A 140 -9.62 20.99 -3.74
C THR A 140 -10.80 20.19 -4.28
N ARG A 141 -10.73 19.72 -5.54
CA ARG A 141 -11.77 18.86 -6.14
C ARG A 141 -11.87 17.52 -5.43
N ALA A 142 -10.72 16.88 -5.17
CA ALA A 142 -10.66 15.60 -4.47
C ALA A 142 -11.19 15.72 -3.03
N PHE A 143 -10.81 16.80 -2.33
CA PHE A 143 -11.24 17.09 -0.98
C PHE A 143 -12.74 17.32 -0.91
N ARG A 144 -13.30 18.16 -1.78
CA ARG A 144 -14.75 18.39 -1.84
C ARG A 144 -15.53 17.12 -2.16
N ARG A 145 -15.01 16.27 -3.06
CA ARG A 145 -15.64 14.99 -3.38
C ARG A 145 -15.63 14.02 -2.21
N ALA A 146 -14.58 14.03 -1.39
CA ALA A 146 -14.51 13.20 -0.21
C ALA A 146 -15.39 13.78 0.91
N TYR A 147 -15.12 15.03 1.31
CA TYR A 147 -15.64 15.68 2.52
C TYR A 147 -16.94 16.46 2.36
N ASP A 148 -17.45 16.60 1.14
CA ASP A 148 -18.61 17.46 0.82
C ASP A 148 -18.46 18.92 1.29
N MET A 149 -17.22 19.37 1.51
CA MET A 149 -16.85 20.71 1.97
C MET A 149 -15.57 21.18 1.31
N VAL A 150 -15.28 22.49 1.32
CA VAL A 150 -14.00 22.98 0.81
C VAL A 150 -12.92 22.96 1.89
N PRO A 151 -11.62 22.85 1.53
CA PRO A 151 -10.53 22.77 2.52
C PRO A 151 -10.43 23.93 3.51
N GLN A 152 -11.01 25.09 3.21
CA GLN A 152 -11.02 26.21 4.14
C GLN A 152 -12.04 26.00 5.28
N ASP A 153 -13.18 25.40 4.98
CA ASP A 153 -14.28 25.22 5.94
C ASP A 153 -13.87 24.28 7.08
N ILE A 154 -13.06 23.27 6.77
CA ILE A 154 -12.62 22.28 7.77
C ILE A 154 -11.80 22.88 8.90
N ARG A 155 -11.15 24.04 8.67
CA ARG A 155 -10.32 24.72 9.68
C ARG A 155 -11.13 25.19 10.88
N ALA A 156 -12.42 25.42 10.69
CA ALA A 156 -13.33 25.85 11.75
C ALA A 156 -13.98 24.68 12.50
N ILE A 157 -13.65 23.43 12.15
CA ILE A 157 -14.22 22.23 12.76
C ILE A 157 -13.30 21.73 13.88
N ASP A 158 -13.88 21.40 15.03
CA ASP A 158 -13.16 20.74 16.13
C ASP A 158 -12.62 19.37 15.70
N ASN A 159 -11.36 19.07 16.06
CA ASN A 159 -10.63 17.84 15.68
C ASN A 159 -11.39 16.53 15.96
N HIS A 160 -12.32 16.52 16.92
CA HIS A 160 -13.10 15.33 17.27
C HIS A 160 -14.00 14.86 16.11
N PHE A 161 -14.58 15.80 15.35
CA PHE A 161 -15.46 15.48 14.22
C PHE A 161 -14.73 14.83 13.04
N LEU A 162 -13.43 15.08 12.87
CA LEU A 162 -12.65 14.54 11.75
C LEU A 162 -12.34 13.05 11.85
N HIS A 163 -12.26 12.51 13.06
CA HIS A 163 -11.97 11.09 13.27
C HIS A 163 -13.23 10.21 13.27
N GLU A 164 -14.39 10.79 13.61
CA GLU A 164 -15.69 10.11 13.52
C GLU A 164 -16.29 10.16 12.12
N TRP A 165 -15.96 11.19 11.34
CA TRP A 165 -16.43 11.33 9.98
C TRP A 165 -15.71 10.32 9.06
N LYS A 166 -16.39 9.20 8.79
CA LYS A 166 -16.04 8.27 7.71
C LYS A 166 -16.89 8.61 6.48
N PRO A 167 -16.33 9.15 5.39
CA PRO A 167 -17.06 9.18 4.13
C PRO A 167 -17.29 7.73 3.70
N TYR A 168 -18.47 7.47 3.16
CA TYR A 168 -18.78 6.24 2.47
C TYR A 168 -17.80 6.06 1.31
N VAL A 169 -16.81 5.18 1.50
CA VAL A 169 -16.04 4.54 0.44
C VAL A 169 -16.09 3.04 0.68
#